data_AF-A0A6C0IPU1-F1
#
_entry.id   AF-A0A6C0IPU1-F1
#
_cell.length_a   1.000
_cell.length_b   1.000
_cell.length_c   1.000
_cell.angle_alpha   90.00
_cell.angle_beta   90.00
_cell.angle_gamma   90.00
#
_symmetry.space_group_name_H-M   'P 1'
#
loop_
_entity.id
_entity.type
_entity.pdbx_description
1 polymer ?
#
loop_
_entity_poly.entity_id
_entity_poly.type
_entity_poly.pdbx_seq_one_letter_code
_entity_poly.pdbx_strand_id
1 'polypeptide(L)'
;MNNSILGVFLLLLAVSGNFIAETLGCKVQKLLTNNMYAKNIIIILITYFSLGLSNGDDVISPLENFKNALLIWIAFIIFNKMNLTFTLIAFGLLTIKLVLFNYIEYYNKKGETSKAEELKVYYNHLFSFNIGVIIIGFILYFMKQYKDYGKNFNILKFLFGTLKCNSI
;
A
#
# COMPACT_ATOMS: atom_id res chain seq x y z
N MET A 1 27.19 -2.65 -8.58
CA MET A 1 26.87 -2.64 -7.14
C MET A 1 26.16 -3.94 -6.82
N ASN A 2 26.57 -4.71 -5.80
CA ASN A 2 25.93 -6.00 -5.53
C ASN A 2 24.50 -5.77 -5.01
N ASN A 3 23.47 -6.17 -5.78
CA ASN A 3 22.07 -5.90 -5.48
C ASN A 3 21.62 -6.46 -4.12
N SER A 4 22.32 -7.47 -3.59
CA SER A 4 22.09 -7.98 -2.24
C SER A 4 22.45 -6.97 -1.14
N ILE A 5 23.51 -6.18 -1.33
CA ILE A 5 23.90 -5.14 -0.37
C ILE A 5 22.83 -4.05 -0.33
N LEU A 6 22.32 -3.63 -1.49
CA LEU A 6 21.19 -2.69 -1.57
C LEU A 6 19.96 -3.19 -0.81
N GLY A 7 19.60 -4.46 -0.97
CA GLY A 7 18.48 -5.06 -0.24
C GLY A 7 18.65 -5.01 1.29
N VAL A 8 19.84 -5.36 1.80
CA VAL A 8 20.15 -5.28 3.23
C VAL A 8 20.10 -3.84 3.74
N PHE A 9 20.65 -2.89 2.99
CA PHE A 9 20.59 -1.47 3.35
C PHE A 9 19.14 -0.95 3.38
N LEU A 10 18.31 -1.33 2.41
CA LEU A 10 16.88 -0.95 2.39
C LEU A 10 16.14 -1.48 3.61
N LEU A 11 16.42 -2.72 4.04
CA LEU A 11 15.85 -3.28 5.27
C LEU A 11 16.26 -2.47 6.51
N LEU A 12 17.55 -2.15 6.64
CA LEU A 12 18.07 -1.37 7.77
C LEU A 12 17.43 0.03 7.83
N LEU A 13 17.30 0.69 6.68
CA LEU A 13 16.64 2.01 6.60
C LEU A 13 15.15 1.92 6.96
N ALA A 14 14.44 0.90 6.47
CA ALA A 14 13.02 0.73 6.75
C ALA A 14 12.74 0.54 8.25
N VAL A 15 13.53 -0.28 8.93
CA VAL A 15 13.42 -0.48 10.39
C VAL A 15 13.81 0.79 11.16
N SER A 16 14.83 1.51 10.68
CA SER A 16 15.30 2.75 11.31
C SER A 16 14.29 3.91 11.22
N GLY A 17 13.41 3.89 10.21
CA GLY A 17 12.39 4.93 10.00
C GLY A 17 11.48 5.18 11.20
N ASN A 18 11.22 4.16 12.04
CA ASN A 18 10.43 4.31 13.27
C ASN A 18 11.08 5.23 14.30
N PHE A 19 12.41 5.27 14.38
CA PHE A 19 13.15 6.11 15.34
C PHE A 19 13.34 7.54 14.82
N ILE A 20 13.40 7.72 13.49
CA ILE A 20 13.55 9.04 12.86
C ILE A 20 12.33 9.94 13.12
N ALA A 21 11.15 9.38 13.40
CA ALA A 21 9.97 10.17 13.74
C ALA A 21 10.21 11.18 14.90
N GLU A 22 11.13 10.85 15.82
CA GLU A 22 11.49 11.69 16.97
C GLU A 22 12.42 12.86 16.61
N THR A 23 13.01 12.89 15.41
CA THR A 23 13.86 14.02 14.97
C THR A 23 13.04 15.20 14.44
N LEU A 24 11.74 15.02 14.21
CA LEU A 24 10.83 16.09 13.81
C LEU A 24 10.61 17.09 14.96
N GLY A 25 10.39 18.37 14.67
CA GLY A 25 10.09 19.36 15.72
C GLY A 25 8.81 19.03 16.50
N CYS A 26 8.75 19.36 17.80
CA CYS A 26 7.67 18.95 18.70
C CYS A 26 6.26 19.31 18.19
N LYS A 27 6.09 20.44 17.50
CA LYS A 27 4.79 20.83 16.89
C LYS A 27 4.37 19.87 15.78
N VAL A 28 5.31 19.46 14.92
CA VAL A 28 5.07 18.51 13.83
C VAL A 28 4.81 17.12 14.40
N GLN A 29 5.59 16.68 15.39
CA GLN A 29 5.31 15.44 16.11
C GLN A 29 3.89 15.44 16.68
N LYS A 30 3.51 16.49 17.42
CA LYS A 30 2.17 16.60 18.01
C LYS A 30 1.07 16.55 16.94
N LEU A 31 1.26 17.22 15.80
CA LEU A 31 0.32 17.19 14.68
C LEU A 31 0.19 15.78 14.10
N LEU A 32 1.30 15.13 13.76
CA LEU A 32 1.29 13.80 13.17
C LEU A 32 0.84 12.73 14.15
N THR A 33 1.08 12.88 15.45
CA THR A 33 0.56 11.96 16.47
C THR A 33 -0.94 12.09 16.64
N ASN A 34 -1.49 13.33 16.65
CA ASN A 34 -2.86 13.61 17.07
C ASN A 34 -3.83 13.97 15.92
N ASN A 35 -3.40 13.96 14.66
CA ASN A 35 -4.26 14.27 13.53
C ASN A 35 -4.17 13.20 12.43
N MET A 36 -5.23 12.39 12.32
CA MET A 36 -5.32 11.33 11.31
C MET A 36 -5.40 11.89 9.89
N TYR A 37 -5.97 13.08 9.68
CA TYR A 37 -5.98 13.74 8.37
C TYR A 37 -4.57 14.14 7.95
N ALA A 38 -3.78 14.69 8.87
CA ALA A 38 -2.37 15.03 8.60
C ALA A 38 -1.56 13.78 8.19
N LYS A 39 -1.76 12.64 8.88
CA LYS A 39 -1.14 11.36 8.48
C LYS A 39 -1.51 10.97 7.05
N ASN A 40 -2.78 11.06 6.68
CA ASN A 40 -3.23 10.72 5.33
C ASN A 40 -2.66 11.64 4.25
N ILE A 41 -2.54 12.95 4.53
CA ILE A 41 -1.88 13.89 3.62
C ILE A 41 -0.42 13.46 3.37
N ILE A 42 0.31 13.10 4.42
CA ILE A 42 1.69 12.61 4.29
C ILE A 42 1.75 11.33 3.45
N ILE A 43 0.80 10.39 3.61
CA ILE A 43 0.75 9.16 2.82
C ILE A 43 0.53 9.47 1.34
N ILE A 44 -0.37 10.40 1.00
CA ILE A 44 -0.58 10.83 -0.39
C ILE A 44 0.70 11.44 -0.97
N LEU A 45 1.36 12.34 -0.22
CA LEU A 45 2.60 12.98 -0.66
C LEU A 45 3.71 11.96 -0.89
N ILE A 46 3.95 11.05 0.06
CA ILE A 46 4.96 9.99 -0.08
C ILE A 46 4.64 9.12 -1.29
N THR A 47 3.37 8.77 -1.52
CA THR A 47 2.97 7.96 -2.67
C THR A 47 3.22 8.69 -3.98
N TYR A 48 2.85 9.98 -4.08
CA TYR A 48 3.08 10.81 -5.27
C TYR A 48 4.57 10.93 -5.61
N PHE A 49 5.42 11.19 -4.61
CA PHE A 49 6.87 11.23 -4.80
C PHE A 49 7.44 9.87 -5.17
N SER A 50 6.99 8.79 -4.52
CA SER A 50 7.47 7.43 -4.79
C SER A 50 7.16 6.98 -6.22
N LEU A 51 5.98 7.31 -6.75
CA LEU A 51 5.66 7.06 -8.15
C LEU A 51 6.57 7.87 -9.07
N GLY A 52 6.76 9.16 -8.81
CA GLY A 52 7.66 10.01 -9.60
C GLY A 52 9.10 9.47 -9.67
N LEU A 53 9.60 8.87 -8.58
CA LEU A 53 10.91 8.21 -8.55
C LEU A 53 10.93 6.84 -9.25
N SER A 54 9.80 6.11 -9.22
CA SER A 54 9.70 4.76 -9.79
C SER A 54 9.51 4.76 -11.30
N ASN A 55 8.97 5.84 -11.86
CA ASN A 55 8.69 5.97 -13.30
C ASN A 55 9.96 6.13 -14.16
N GLY A 56 11.14 6.36 -13.56
CA GLY A 56 12.40 6.46 -14.31
C GLY A 56 12.35 7.53 -15.41
N ASP A 57 12.58 7.10 -16.66
CA ASP A 57 12.57 7.96 -17.85
C ASP A 57 11.18 8.06 -18.52
N ASP A 58 10.14 7.41 -17.96
CA ASP A 58 8.78 7.45 -18.52
C ASP A 58 8.19 8.86 -18.41
N VAL A 59 7.77 9.42 -19.54
CA VAL A 59 7.13 10.75 -19.61
C VAL A 59 5.67 10.64 -19.19
N ILE A 60 5.42 10.69 -17.88
CA ILE A 60 4.07 10.68 -17.30
C ILE A 60 3.66 12.11 -16.93
N SER A 61 2.44 12.51 -17.31
CA SER A 61 1.92 13.83 -16.99
C SER A 61 1.77 14.00 -15.46
N PRO A 62 2.06 15.19 -14.88
CA PRO A 62 1.90 15.41 -13.44
C PRO A 62 0.49 15.12 -12.92
N LEU A 63 -0.53 15.40 -13.74
CA LEU A 63 -1.93 15.12 -13.42
C LEU A 63 -2.22 13.62 -13.35
N GLU A 64 -1.67 12.83 -14.27
CA GLU A 64 -1.80 11.38 -14.26
C GLU A 64 -1.06 10.77 -13.07
N ASN A 65 0.15 11.25 -12.76
CA ASN A 65 0.89 10.80 -11.59
C ASN A 65 0.13 11.09 -10.30
N PHE A 66 -0.51 12.26 -10.20
CA PHE A 66 -1.36 12.61 -9.06
C PHE A 66 -2.61 11.71 -8.96
N LYS A 67 -3.27 11.42 -10.10
CA LYS A 67 -4.40 10.48 -10.14
C LYS A 67 -4.00 9.08 -9.69
N ASN A 68 -2.85 8.58 -10.13
CA ASN A 68 -2.31 7.29 -9.71
C ASN A 68 -2.00 7.26 -8.21
N ALA A 69 -1.41 8.33 -7.67
CA ALA A 69 -1.16 8.47 -6.25
C ALA A 69 -2.45 8.44 -5.42
N LEU A 70 -3.50 9.13 -5.87
CA LEU A 70 -4.82 9.10 -5.23
C LEU A 70 -5.45 7.70 -5.27
N LEU A 71 -5.34 6.98 -6.39
CA LEU A 71 -5.86 5.62 -6.50
C LEU A 71 -5.14 4.66 -5.53
N ILE A 72 -3.82 4.74 -5.43
CA ILE A 72 -3.03 3.95 -4.48
C ILE A 72 -3.40 4.30 -3.04
N TRP A 73 -3.57 5.58 -2.72
CA TRP A 73 -3.99 6.01 -1.39
C TRP A 73 -5.39 5.51 -1.01
N ILE A 74 -6.36 5.53 -1.93
CA ILE A 74 -7.69 4.95 -1.71
C ILE A 74 -7.57 3.44 -1.46
N ALA A 75 -6.79 2.73 -2.29
CA ALA A 75 -6.55 1.31 -2.10
C ALA A 75 -5.89 1.00 -0.75
N PHE A 76 -4.96 1.84 -0.31
CA PHE A 76 -4.32 1.75 1.00
C PHE A 76 -5.33 1.93 2.15
N ILE A 77 -6.25 2.90 2.07
CA ILE A 77 -7.29 3.07 3.09
C ILE A 77 -8.16 1.81 3.18
N ILE A 78 -8.62 1.29 2.04
CA ILE A 78 -9.47 0.09 1.98
C ILE A 78 -8.71 -1.12 2.53
N PHE A 79 -7.45 -1.30 2.13
CA PHE A 79 -6.59 -2.39 2.57
C PHE A 79 -6.41 -2.41 4.09
N ASN A 80 -6.20 -1.25 4.72
CA ASN A 80 -6.06 -1.13 6.18
C ASN A 80 -7.38 -1.31 6.94
N LYS A 81 -8.51 -1.43 6.24
CA LYS A 81 -9.85 -1.60 6.81
C LYS A 81 -10.43 -2.98 6.47
N MET A 82 -9.57 -3.98 6.51
CA MET A 82 -9.93 -5.39 6.44
C MET A 82 -9.67 -6.08 7.79
N ASN A 83 -10.24 -7.27 7.99
CA ASN A 83 -9.82 -8.11 9.11
C ASN A 83 -8.40 -8.67 8.89
N LEU A 84 -7.81 -9.21 9.94
CA LEU A 84 -6.44 -9.76 9.89
C LEU A 84 -6.31 -10.87 8.83
N THR A 85 -7.28 -11.78 8.74
CA THR A 85 -7.26 -12.89 7.77
C THR A 85 -7.18 -12.41 6.33
N PHE A 86 -8.06 -11.48 5.92
CA PHE A 86 -8.05 -10.90 4.57
C PHE A 86 -6.77 -10.08 4.32
N THR A 87 -6.27 -9.38 5.34
CA THR A 87 -5.00 -8.64 5.24
C THR A 87 -3.83 -9.57 4.94
N LEU A 88 -3.72 -10.68 5.67
CA LEU A 88 -2.65 -11.67 5.46
C LEU A 88 -2.76 -12.34 4.09
N ILE A 89 -3.97 -12.70 3.65
CA ILE A 89 -4.20 -13.27 2.31
C ILE A 89 -3.81 -12.26 1.23
N ALA A 90 -4.25 -11.00 1.34
CA ALA A 90 -3.96 -9.98 0.36
C ALA A 90 -2.45 -9.67 0.29
N PHE A 91 -1.76 -9.63 1.43
CA PHE A 91 -0.32 -9.43 1.49
C PHE A 91 0.47 -10.60 0.88
N GLY A 92 0.05 -11.85 1.15
CA GLY A 92 0.62 -13.04 0.53
C GLY A 92 0.49 -13.03 -0.99
N LEU A 93 -0.69 -12.66 -1.51
CA LEU A 93 -0.93 -12.51 -2.95
C LEU A 93 -0.06 -11.41 -3.58
N LEU A 94 0.13 -10.28 -2.92
CA LEU A 94 1.05 -9.22 -3.37
C LEU A 94 2.50 -9.71 -3.43
N THR A 95 2.91 -10.53 -2.47
CA THR A 95 4.26 -11.13 -2.45
C THR A 95 4.46 -12.08 -3.63
N ILE A 96 3.50 -12.97 -3.90
CA ILE A 96 3.54 -13.87 -5.06
C ILE A 96 3.58 -13.06 -6.37
N LYS A 97 2.78 -11.99 -6.45
CA LYS A 97 2.75 -11.07 -7.59
C LYS A 97 4.12 -10.43 -7.83
N LEU A 98 4.83 -9.99 -6.78
CA LEU A 98 6.18 -9.45 -6.88
C LEU A 98 7.18 -10.49 -7.41
N VAL A 99 7.10 -11.73 -6.95
CA VAL A 99 7.94 -12.83 -7.46
C VAL A 99 7.68 -13.06 -8.95
N LEU A 100 6.41 -13.10 -9.37
CA LEU A 100 6.06 -13.22 -10.79
C LEU A 100 6.58 -12.05 -11.63
N PHE A 101 6.46 -10.82 -11.13
CA PHE A 101 7.00 -9.65 -11.81
C PHE A 101 8.52 -9.79 -12.06
N ASN A 102 9.27 -10.23 -11.05
CA ASN A 102 10.71 -10.45 -11.19
C ASN A 102 11.04 -11.53 -12.22
N TYR A 103 10.25 -12.62 -12.30
CA TYR A 103 10.42 -13.63 -13.35
C TYR A 103 10.07 -13.11 -14.74
N ILE A 104 9.01 -12.30 -14.87
CA ILE A 104 8.63 -11.65 -16.13
C ILE A 104 9.79 -10.77 -16.62
N GLU A 105 10.37 -9.93 -15.74
CA GLU A 105 11.54 -9.13 -16.09
C GLU A 105 12.75 -9.98 -16.48
N TYR A 106 13.02 -11.05 -15.73
CA TYR A 106 14.13 -11.95 -16.01
C TYR A 106 14.03 -12.59 -17.40
N TYR A 107 12.86 -13.14 -17.76
CA TYR A 107 12.66 -13.75 -19.08
C TYR A 107 12.66 -12.71 -20.21
N ASN A 108 12.11 -11.51 -20.00
CA ASN A 108 12.20 -10.42 -20.96
C ASN A 108 13.67 -10.04 -21.25
N LYS A 109 14.49 -9.90 -20.21
CA LYS A 109 15.94 -9.59 -20.35
C LYS A 109 16.72 -10.71 -21.05
N LYS A 110 16.25 -11.95 -20.95
CA LYS A 110 16.84 -13.11 -21.64
C LYS A 110 16.38 -13.27 -23.10
N GLY A 111 15.39 -12.50 -23.54
CA GLY A 111 14.78 -12.64 -24.87
C GLY A 111 13.76 -13.78 -24.97
N GLU A 112 13.35 -14.40 -23.86
CA GLU A 112 12.34 -15.46 -23.81
C GLU A 112 10.92 -14.86 -23.67
N THR A 113 10.48 -14.10 -24.68
CA THR A 113 9.23 -13.30 -24.64
C THR A 113 7.98 -14.14 -24.43
N SER A 114 7.89 -15.32 -25.05
CA SER A 114 6.73 -16.22 -24.91
C SER A 114 6.48 -16.64 -23.46
N LYS A 115 7.53 -16.99 -22.71
CA LYS A 115 7.39 -17.32 -21.28
C LYS A 115 7.01 -16.12 -20.44
N ALA A 116 7.55 -14.94 -20.76
CA ALA A 116 7.19 -13.71 -20.08
C ALA A 116 5.71 -13.35 -20.30
N GLU A 117 5.18 -13.57 -21.50
CA GLU A 117 3.76 -13.38 -21.82
C GLU A 117 2.84 -14.36 -21.09
N GLU A 118 3.21 -15.65 -21.03
CA GLU A 118 2.48 -16.63 -20.23
C GLU A 118 2.42 -16.23 -18.75
N LEU A 119 3.54 -15.80 -18.17
CA LEU A 119 3.58 -15.33 -16.78
C LEU A 119 2.79 -14.04 -16.56
N LYS A 120 2.71 -13.14 -17.54
CA LYS A 120 1.87 -11.93 -17.48
C LYS A 120 0.38 -12.28 -17.32
N VAL A 121 -0.09 -13.36 -17.94
CA VAL A 121 -1.48 -13.82 -17.78
C VAL A 121 -1.76 -14.18 -16.32
N TYR A 122 -0.90 -14.99 -15.70
CA TYR A 122 -1.02 -15.34 -14.27
C TYR A 122 -0.89 -14.11 -13.36
N TYR A 123 0.04 -13.21 -13.66
CA TYR A 123 0.21 -11.95 -12.93
C TYR A 123 -1.07 -11.10 -12.93
N ASN A 124 -1.73 -10.96 -14.09
CA ASN A 124 -2.96 -10.19 -14.24
C ASN A 124 -4.16 -10.88 -13.55
N HIS A 125 -4.28 -12.20 -13.65
CA HIS A 125 -5.32 -12.94 -12.92
C HIS A 125 -5.15 -12.82 -11.40
N LEU A 126 -3.92 -12.94 -10.90
CA LEU A 126 -3.62 -12.74 -9.47
C LEU A 126 -3.92 -11.33 -9.02
N PHE A 127 -3.67 -10.32 -9.86
CA PHE A 127 -4.00 -8.94 -9.56
C PHE A 127 -5.51 -8.74 -9.43
N SER A 128 -6.30 -9.22 -10.39
CA SER A 128 -7.78 -9.15 -10.32
C SER A 128 -8.33 -9.91 -9.12
N PHE A 129 -7.78 -11.08 -8.82
CA PHE A 129 -8.17 -11.86 -7.65
C PHE A 129 -7.84 -11.11 -6.34
N ASN A 130 -6.66 -10.50 -6.25
CA ASN A 130 -6.24 -9.72 -5.08
C ASN A 130 -7.15 -8.51 -4.84
N ILE A 131 -7.56 -7.80 -5.90
CA ILE A 131 -8.57 -6.72 -5.81
C ILE A 131 -9.87 -7.26 -5.24
N GLY A 132 -10.36 -8.42 -5.73
CA GLY A 132 -11.56 -9.07 -5.21
C GLY A 132 -11.46 -9.39 -3.71
N VAL A 133 -10.34 -9.97 -3.27
CA VAL A 133 -10.07 -10.25 -1.85
C VAL A 133 -10.12 -8.97 -1.02
N ILE A 134 -9.51 -7.88 -1.51
CA ILE A 134 -9.48 -6.59 -0.80
C ILE A 134 -10.88 -6.00 -0.67
N ILE A 135 -11.65 -5.97 -1.76
CA ILE A 135 -13.01 -5.42 -1.77
C ILE A 135 -13.93 -6.23 -0.85
N ILE A 136 -13.92 -7.56 -0.97
CA ILE A 136 -14.75 -8.44 -0.14
C ILE A 136 -14.34 -8.31 1.34
N GLY A 137 -13.04 -8.33 1.63
CA GLY A 137 -12.53 -8.19 2.99
C GLY A 137 -12.92 -6.87 3.63
N PHE A 138 -12.88 -5.77 2.86
CA PHE A 138 -13.35 -4.46 3.28
C PHE A 138 -14.86 -4.44 3.53
N ILE A 139 -15.68 -4.93 2.59
CA ILE A 139 -17.14 -4.92 2.71
C ILE A 139 -17.58 -5.71 3.95
N LEU A 140 -17.05 -6.92 4.15
CA LEU A 140 -17.38 -7.74 5.30
C LEU A 140 -16.99 -7.07 6.62
N TYR A 141 -15.80 -6.45 6.66
CA TYR A 141 -15.35 -5.72 7.85
C TYR A 141 -16.19 -4.46 8.10
N PHE A 142 -16.52 -3.72 7.05
CA PHE A 142 -17.40 -2.55 7.13
C PHE A 142 -18.78 -2.93 7.65
N MET A 143 -19.42 -3.97 7.09
CA MET A 143 -20.73 -4.45 7.54
C MET A 143 -20.71 -4.87 9.01
N LYS A 144 -19.64 -5.55 9.45
CA LYS A 144 -19.45 -5.91 10.85
C LYS A 144 -19.40 -4.66 11.74
N GLN A 145 -18.54 -3.69 11.41
CA GLN A 145 -18.39 -2.47 12.20
C GLN A 145 -19.66 -1.60 12.18
N TYR A 146 -20.37 -1.55 11.06
CA TYR A 146 -21.66 -0.87 10.95
C TYR A 146 -22.70 -1.50 11.88
N LYS A 147 -22.76 -2.84 11.93
CA LYS A 147 -23.65 -3.57 12.84
C LYS A 147 -23.28 -3.36 14.31
N ASP A 148 -21.99 -3.39 14.63
CA ASP A 148 -21.50 -3.28 16.01
C ASP A 148 -21.74 -1.88 16.60
N TYR A 149 -21.54 -0.82 15.82
CA TYR A 149 -21.77 0.57 16.28
C TYR A 149 -23.19 1.09 16.04
N GLY A 150 -23.96 0.46 15.13
CA GLY A 150 -25.34 0.82 14.82
C GLY A 150 -25.51 2.31 14.54
N LYS A 151 -26.37 2.99 15.31
CA LYS A 151 -26.67 4.43 15.17
C LYS A 151 -25.47 5.35 15.44
N ASN A 152 -24.45 4.87 16.13
CA ASN A 152 -23.25 5.64 16.45
C ASN A 152 -22.13 5.45 15.41
N PHE A 153 -22.39 4.71 14.32
CA PHE A 153 -21.41 4.49 13.28
C PHE A 153 -21.11 5.80 12.53
N ASN A 154 -19.82 6.11 12.40
CA ASN A 154 -19.35 7.28 11.66
C ASN A 154 -18.36 6.83 10.57
N ILE A 155 -18.73 7.05 9.31
CA ILE A 155 -17.96 6.60 8.13
C ILE A 155 -16.57 7.25 8.09
N LEU A 156 -16.47 8.55 8.35
CA LEU A 156 -15.20 9.26 8.32
C LEU A 156 -14.26 8.74 9.42
N LYS A 157 -14.79 8.51 10.63
CA LYS A 157 -14.05 7.91 11.74
C LYS A 157 -13.63 6.47 11.43
N PHE A 158 -14.46 5.70 10.73
CA PHE A 158 -14.13 4.36 10.28
C PHE A 158 -12.98 4.40 9.25
N LEU A 159 -13.09 5.18 8.18
CA LEU A 159 -12.12 5.24 7.09
C LEU A 159 -10.78 5.85 7.54
N PHE A 160 -10.81 7.01 8.18
CA PHE A 160 -9.60 7.72 8.61
C PHE A 160 -9.05 7.23 9.95
N GLY A 161 -9.82 6.41 10.68
CA GLY A 161 -9.41 5.82 11.95
C GLY A 161 -9.49 6.78 13.13
N THR A 162 -9.19 6.23 14.30
CA THR A 162 -9.10 6.94 15.58
C THR A 162 -7.66 6.93 16.08
N LEU A 163 -7.32 7.91 16.92
CA LEU A 163 -5.97 8.04 17.49
C LEU A 163 -5.59 6.89 18.43
N LYS A 164 -6.59 6.27 19.06
CA LYS A 164 -6.42 5.12 19.94
C LYS A 164 -7.22 3.96 19.39
N CYS A 165 -6.61 2.78 19.36
CA CYS A 165 -7.33 1.53 19.21
C CYS A 165 -8.18 1.32 20.47
N ASN A 166 -9.39 0.80 20.32
CA ASN A 166 -10.10 0.28 21.48
C ASN A 166 -9.29 -0.92 21.98
N SER A 167 -9.01 -0.97 23.28
CA SER A 167 -8.41 -2.14 23.92
C SER A 167 -9.27 -3.35 23.57
N ILE A 168 -8.71 -4.27 22.78
CA ILE A 168 -9.29 -5.57 22.48
C ILE A 168 -9.37 -6.37 23.77
#